data_AF-A0AAJ2UAX9-F1
#
_entry.id   AF-A0AAJ2UAX9-F1
#
_cell.length_a   1.000
_cell.length_b   1.000
_cell.length_c   1.000
_cell.angle_alpha   90.00
_cell.angle_beta   90.00
_cell.angle_gamma   90.00
#
_symmetry.space_group_name_H-M   'P 1'
#
loop_
_entity.id
_entity.type
_entity.pdbx_description
1 polymer ?
#
loop_
_entity_poly.entity_id
_entity_poly.type
_entity_poly.pdbx_seq_one_letter_code
_entity_poly.pdbx_strand_id
1 'polypeptide(L)'
;MERRKFKHFSFEDLVKIEFLLQNNKSIRFIAKQLNVSPSTVSREIKRNLNEYGIYEANLAISKRQKRYYHKYYFRFVELGKYEEFSKIFAQKYDKKVHGVKPTYFYIAENFPNIEKPSLKTVFNWIKTNKWLIQETTNSENITKKEEKEQEMQSKD
;
A
#
# COMPACT_ATOMS: atom_id res chain seq x y z
N MET A 1 -22.92 -20.48 -13.07
CA MET A 1 -22.31 -20.73 -11.75
C MET A 1 -22.24 -19.39 -11.02
N GLU A 2 -23.02 -19.21 -9.96
CA GLU A 2 -23.11 -17.94 -9.23
C GLU A 2 -21.78 -17.65 -8.51
N ARG A 3 -21.23 -16.43 -8.66
CA ARG A 3 -19.97 -16.07 -7.97
C ARG A 3 -20.23 -15.97 -6.47
N ARG A 4 -19.74 -16.94 -5.70
CA ARG A 4 -19.77 -16.88 -4.23
C ARG A 4 -19.09 -15.59 -3.75
N LYS A 5 -19.84 -14.71 -3.10
CA LYS A 5 -19.34 -13.47 -2.53
C LYS A 5 -18.60 -13.81 -1.24
N PHE A 6 -17.27 -13.88 -1.30
CA PHE A 6 -16.45 -14.14 -0.13
C PHE A 6 -16.50 -12.94 0.83
N LYS A 7 -16.73 -13.18 2.12
CA LYS A 7 -16.63 -12.14 3.15
C LYS A 7 -15.19 -11.62 3.16
N HIS A 8 -15.03 -10.31 2.97
CA HIS A 8 -13.78 -9.63 3.28
C HIS A 8 -13.81 -9.23 4.75
N PHE A 9 -12.82 -9.68 5.52
CA PHE A 9 -12.68 -9.26 6.92
C PHE A 9 -12.42 -7.75 6.98
N SER A 10 -13.17 -7.04 7.83
CA SER A 10 -12.90 -5.64 8.18
C SER A 10 -11.63 -5.54 9.03
N PHE A 11 -11.15 -4.34 9.34
CA PHE A 11 -9.98 -4.20 10.22
C PHE A 11 -10.28 -4.74 11.62
N GLU A 12 -11.49 -4.49 12.13
CA GLU A 12 -11.96 -4.99 13.43
C GLU A 12 -12.00 -6.52 13.47
N ASP A 13 -12.42 -7.16 12.37
CA ASP A 13 -12.38 -8.62 12.26
C ASP A 13 -10.92 -9.13 12.35
N LEU A 14 -9.96 -8.45 11.72
CA LEU A 14 -8.54 -8.85 11.76
C LEU A 14 -7.94 -8.68 13.17
N VAL A 15 -8.25 -7.57 13.84
CA VAL A 15 -7.83 -7.32 15.25
C VAL A 15 -8.39 -8.39 16.17
N LYS A 16 -9.66 -8.81 15.96
CA LYS A 16 -10.25 -9.93 16.71
C LYS A 16 -9.52 -11.24 16.45
N ILE A 17 -9.14 -11.54 15.20
CA ILE A 17 -8.37 -12.75 14.87
C ILE A 17 -7.03 -12.73 15.62
N GLU A 18 -6.29 -11.62 15.54
CA GLU A 18 -5.01 -11.44 16.22
C GLU A 18 -5.13 -11.65 17.73
N PHE A 19 -6.05 -10.95 18.39
CA PHE A 19 -6.29 -11.09 19.82
C PHE A 19 -6.63 -12.53 20.22
N LEU A 20 -7.52 -13.20 19.47
CA LEU A 20 -7.93 -14.57 19.78
C LEU A 20 -6.79 -15.58 19.56
N LEU A 21 -5.94 -15.38 18.57
CA LEU A 21 -4.75 -16.21 18.34
C LEU A 21 -3.73 -16.05 19.48
N GLN A 22 -3.47 -14.81 19.93
CA GLN A 22 -2.61 -14.53 21.09
C GLN A 22 -3.14 -15.20 22.37
N ASN A 23 -4.46 -15.35 22.48
CA ASN A 23 -5.12 -16.08 23.56
C ASN A 23 -5.25 -17.60 23.30
N ASN A 24 -4.45 -18.15 22.39
CA ASN A 24 -4.40 -19.58 22.04
C ASN A 24 -5.75 -20.18 21.62
N LYS A 25 -6.66 -19.38 21.06
CA LYS A 25 -7.96 -19.88 20.60
C LYS A 25 -7.81 -20.60 19.25
N SER A 26 -8.55 -21.70 19.09
CA SER A 26 -8.51 -22.49 17.87
C SER A 26 -9.18 -21.79 16.69
N ILE A 27 -8.78 -22.15 15.46
CA ILE A 27 -9.38 -21.64 14.22
C ILE A 27 -10.90 -21.84 14.20
N ARG A 28 -11.40 -22.98 14.73
CA ARG A 28 -12.86 -23.26 14.81
C ARG A 28 -13.56 -22.30 15.77
N PHE A 29 -12.94 -21.97 16.90
CA PHE A 29 -13.48 -21.00 17.85
C PHE A 29 -13.58 -19.61 17.20
N ILE A 30 -12.49 -19.14 16.58
CA ILE A 30 -12.42 -17.84 15.90
C ILE A 30 -13.49 -17.76 14.79
N ALA A 31 -13.64 -18.83 14.01
CA ALA A 31 -14.64 -18.91 12.95
C ALA A 31 -16.07 -18.77 13.47
N LYS A 32 -16.39 -19.39 14.62
CA LYS A 32 -17.68 -19.25 15.30
C LYS A 32 -17.92 -17.80 15.75
N GLN A 33 -16.92 -17.16 16.34
CA GLN A 33 -17.01 -15.75 16.79
C GLN A 33 -17.25 -14.77 15.64
N LEU A 34 -16.66 -15.03 14.47
CA LEU A 34 -16.76 -14.16 13.29
C LEU A 34 -17.90 -14.53 12.33
N ASN A 35 -18.66 -15.59 12.66
CA ASN A 35 -19.71 -16.19 11.83
C ASN A 35 -19.24 -16.48 10.39
N VAL A 36 -18.13 -17.21 10.26
CA VAL A 36 -17.52 -17.61 8.97
C VAL A 36 -17.10 -19.07 9.00
N SER A 37 -16.77 -19.64 7.84
CA SER A 37 -16.20 -20.99 7.81
C SER A 37 -14.78 -21.03 8.42
N PRO A 38 -14.39 -22.13 9.08
CA PRO A 38 -13.01 -22.33 9.57
C PRO A 38 -11.95 -22.20 8.46
N SER A 39 -12.30 -22.63 7.24
CA SER A 39 -11.44 -22.49 6.06
C SER A 39 -11.19 -21.03 5.67
N THR A 40 -12.12 -20.12 5.95
CA THR A 40 -11.95 -18.69 5.68
C THR A 40 -10.94 -18.07 6.64
N VAL A 41 -11.05 -18.38 7.93
CA VAL A 41 -10.07 -17.96 8.95
C VAL A 41 -8.69 -18.55 8.65
N SER A 42 -8.61 -19.85 8.35
CA SER A 42 -7.33 -20.51 8.02
C SER A 42 -6.63 -19.86 6.82
N ARG A 43 -7.36 -19.56 5.74
CA ARG A 43 -6.81 -18.86 4.56
C ARG A 43 -6.32 -17.45 4.89
N GLU A 44 -7.07 -16.71 5.71
CA GLU A 44 -6.67 -15.38 6.15
C GLU A 44 -5.36 -15.42 6.93
N ILE A 45 -5.26 -16.33 7.91
CA ILE A 45 -4.05 -16.49 8.71
C ILE A 45 -2.86 -16.85 7.83
N LYS A 46 -2.97 -17.94 7.07
CA LYS A 46 -1.88 -18.46 6.21
C LYS A 46 -1.34 -17.43 5.22
N ARG A 47 -2.18 -16.52 4.72
CA ARG A 47 -1.78 -15.50 3.74
C ARG A 47 -1.06 -14.30 4.35
N ASN A 48 -1.22 -14.07 5.65
CA ASN A 48 -0.83 -12.82 6.28
C ASN A 48 0.13 -12.96 7.48
N LEU A 49 0.64 -14.16 7.77
CA LEU A 49 1.72 -14.36 8.74
C LEU A 49 2.96 -13.51 8.40
N ASN A 50 3.64 -12.99 9.42
CA ASN A 50 4.95 -12.35 9.28
C ASN A 50 6.05 -13.40 9.08
N GLU A 51 7.30 -12.96 8.97
CA GLU A 51 8.47 -13.84 8.77
C GLU A 51 8.74 -14.80 9.94
N TYR A 52 8.24 -14.48 11.13
CA TYR A 52 8.30 -15.31 12.33
C TYR A 52 7.08 -16.23 12.49
N GLY A 53 6.16 -16.26 11.52
CA GLY A 53 4.95 -17.08 11.59
C GLY A 53 3.86 -16.52 12.51
N ILE A 54 3.95 -15.25 12.91
CA ILE A 54 2.97 -14.57 13.78
C ILE A 54 1.96 -13.80 12.92
N TYR A 55 0.70 -13.81 13.34
CA TYR A 55 -0.37 -13.07 12.67
C TYR A 55 -0.54 -11.68 13.28
N GLU A 56 -0.46 -10.65 12.44
CA GLU A 56 -0.65 -9.24 12.82
C GLU A 56 -1.71 -8.58 11.92
N ALA A 57 -2.71 -7.93 12.51
CA ALA A 57 -3.80 -7.31 11.76
C ALA A 57 -3.31 -6.19 10.82
N ASN A 58 -2.37 -5.37 11.29
CA ASN A 58 -1.77 -4.28 10.51
C ASN A 58 -1.00 -4.81 9.29
N LEU A 59 -0.27 -5.91 9.45
CA LEU A 59 0.42 -6.58 8.36
C LEU A 59 -0.58 -7.16 7.35
N ALA A 60 -1.68 -7.76 7.81
CA ALA A 60 -2.72 -8.30 6.95
C ALA A 60 -3.38 -7.24 6.07
N ILE A 61 -3.68 -6.05 6.62
CA ILE A 61 -4.15 -4.89 5.85
C ILE A 61 -3.11 -4.45 4.83
N SER A 62 -1.87 -4.28 5.27
CA SER A 62 -0.77 -3.82 4.40
C SER A 62 -0.56 -4.77 3.22
N LYS A 63 -0.54 -6.09 3.47
CA LYS A 63 -0.44 -7.13 2.44
C LYS A 63 -1.65 -7.12 1.51
N ARG A 64 -2.87 -6.89 2.02
CA ARG A 64 -4.08 -6.75 1.20
C ARG A 64 -3.99 -5.55 0.25
N GLN A 65 -3.54 -4.40 0.74
CA GLN A 65 -3.35 -3.19 -0.06
C GLN A 65 -2.30 -3.44 -1.15
N LYS A 66 -1.14 -4.01 -0.79
CA LYS A 66 -0.09 -4.39 -1.75
C LYS A 66 -0.65 -5.27 -2.88
N ARG A 67 -1.43 -6.31 -2.55
CA ARG A 67 -2.09 -7.17 -3.56
C ARG A 67 -3.09 -6.42 -4.43
N TYR A 68 -3.90 -5.52 -3.85
CA TYR A 68 -4.87 -4.72 -4.61
C TYR A 68 -4.17 -3.81 -5.62
N TYR A 69 -3.06 -3.19 -5.22
CA TYR A 69 -2.32 -2.26 -6.07
C TYR A 69 -1.32 -2.95 -7.02
N HIS A 70 -0.99 -4.22 -6.78
CA HIS A 70 -0.07 -5.00 -7.62
C HIS A 70 -0.49 -5.06 -9.11
N LYS A 71 -1.79 -5.04 -9.41
CA LYS A 71 -2.28 -4.98 -10.80
C LYS A 71 -1.88 -3.70 -11.54
N TYR A 72 -1.65 -2.61 -10.80
CA TYR A 72 -1.18 -1.34 -11.38
C TYR A 72 0.33 -1.29 -11.51
N TYR A 73 1.06 -2.17 -10.80
CA TYR A 73 2.51 -2.33 -10.93
C TYR A 73 2.90 -3.04 -12.24
N PHE A 74 2.20 -4.11 -12.65
CA PHE A 74 2.53 -4.76 -13.92
C PHE A 74 2.31 -3.86 -15.13
N ARG A 75 1.27 -3.03 -15.08
CA ARG A 75 1.06 -1.95 -16.05
C ARG A 75 2.20 -0.94 -16.08
N PHE A 76 3.04 -0.87 -15.04
CA PHE A 76 4.22 0.00 -14.98
C PHE A 76 5.47 -0.65 -15.59
N VAL A 77 5.69 -1.95 -15.37
CA VAL A 77 6.86 -2.68 -15.92
C VAL A 77 6.83 -2.75 -17.46
N GLU A 78 5.66 -2.71 -18.07
CA GLU A 78 5.48 -2.73 -19.54
C GLU A 78 5.66 -1.35 -20.22
N LEU A 79 5.99 -0.28 -19.48
CA LEU A 79 5.89 1.10 -19.98
C LEU A 79 7.20 1.75 -20.42
N GLY A 80 7.82 1.19 -21.47
CA GLY A 80 8.64 2.01 -22.37
C GLY A 80 7.82 3.17 -22.97
N LYS A 81 6.50 2.99 -23.15
CA LYS A 81 5.60 3.98 -23.76
C LYS A 81 5.55 5.34 -23.03
N TYR A 82 5.63 5.37 -21.69
CA TYR A 82 5.51 6.61 -20.91
C TYR A 82 6.81 6.96 -20.17
N GLU A 83 7.95 6.51 -20.69
CA GLU A 83 9.26 6.74 -20.09
C GLU A 83 9.59 8.24 -20.04
N GLU A 84 9.43 8.94 -21.16
CA GLU A 84 9.66 10.39 -21.28
C GLU A 84 8.78 11.19 -20.30
N PHE A 85 7.48 10.86 -20.25
CA PHE A 85 6.54 11.46 -19.30
C PHE A 85 7.01 11.24 -17.86
N SER A 86 7.45 10.03 -17.53
CA SER A 86 7.87 9.67 -16.17
C SER A 86 9.13 10.43 -15.74
N LYS A 87 10.10 10.61 -16.64
CA LYS A 87 11.32 11.40 -16.40
C LYS A 87 10.98 12.87 -16.10
N ILE A 88 10.18 13.52 -16.94
CA ILE A 88 9.80 14.93 -16.76
C ILE A 88 8.95 15.09 -15.49
N PHE A 89 8.03 14.14 -15.23
CA PHE A 89 7.21 14.16 -14.03
C PHE A 89 8.06 14.10 -12.76
N ALA A 90 9.07 13.22 -12.71
CA ALA A 90 9.96 13.12 -11.55
C ALA A 90 10.78 14.39 -11.31
N GLN A 91 11.19 15.09 -12.38
CA GLN A 91 11.94 16.34 -12.27
C GLN A 91 11.09 17.51 -11.76
N LYS A 92 9.82 17.57 -12.18
CA LYS A 92 8.92 18.70 -11.88
C LYS A 92 8.08 18.50 -10.62
N TYR A 93 7.81 17.26 -10.24
CA TYR A 93 6.93 16.95 -9.12
C TYR A 93 7.53 17.39 -7.78
N ASP A 94 6.75 18.19 -7.05
CA ASP A 94 7.05 18.57 -5.67
C ASP A 94 5.76 18.42 -4.85
N LYS A 95 5.81 17.62 -3.76
CA LYS A 95 4.61 17.34 -2.94
C LYS A 95 4.02 18.60 -2.28
N LYS A 96 4.83 19.63 -2.02
CA LYS A 96 4.45 20.87 -1.33
C LYS A 96 4.00 21.96 -2.31
N VAL A 97 4.68 22.08 -3.45
CA VAL A 97 4.51 23.21 -4.38
C VAL A 97 3.86 22.79 -5.69
N HIS A 98 4.23 21.64 -6.25
CA HIS A 98 3.83 21.21 -7.59
C HIS A 98 3.33 19.76 -7.58
N GLY A 99 2.15 19.58 -6.98
CA GLY A 99 1.55 18.26 -6.77
C GLY A 99 1.15 17.54 -8.07
N VAL A 100 0.57 16.35 -7.93
CA VAL A 100 0.31 15.44 -9.06
C VAL A 100 -0.46 16.07 -10.22
N LYS A 101 -1.55 16.80 -9.91
CA LYS A 101 -2.40 17.45 -10.91
C LYS A 101 -1.67 18.60 -11.62
N PRO A 102 -1.11 19.60 -10.91
CA PRO A 102 -0.30 20.64 -11.54
C PRO A 102 0.80 20.09 -12.43
N THR A 103 1.57 19.10 -11.96
CA THR A 103 2.66 18.49 -12.74
C THR A 103 2.15 17.82 -14.01
N TYR A 104 1.03 17.10 -13.91
CA TYR A 104 0.40 16.47 -15.07
C TYR A 104 -0.01 17.49 -16.14
N PHE A 105 -0.68 18.57 -15.74
CA PHE A 105 -1.16 19.58 -16.69
C PHE A 105 -0.01 20.41 -17.27
N TYR A 106 1.00 20.74 -16.47
CA TYR A 106 2.23 21.35 -16.95
C TYR A 106 2.86 20.53 -18.08
N ILE A 107 2.97 19.21 -17.91
CA ILE A 107 3.54 18.34 -18.95
C ILE A 107 2.62 18.31 -20.18
N ALA A 108 1.30 18.22 -19.98
CA ALA A 108 0.34 18.19 -21.08
C ALA A 108 0.37 19.46 -21.95
N GLU A 109 0.63 20.62 -21.34
CA GLU A 109 0.69 21.92 -22.04
C GLU A 109 2.05 22.14 -22.71
N ASN A 110 3.15 21.83 -22.01
CA ASN A 110 4.51 22.16 -22.48
C ASN A 110 5.13 21.06 -23.36
N PHE A 111 4.63 19.82 -23.26
CA PHE A 111 5.13 18.68 -24.03
C PHE A 111 3.98 17.90 -24.69
N PRO A 112 3.22 18.52 -25.63
CA PRO A 112 2.02 17.93 -26.21
C PRO A 112 2.30 16.67 -27.05
N ASN A 113 3.53 16.50 -27.55
CA ASN A 113 3.94 15.36 -28.38
C ASN A 113 4.34 14.12 -27.57
N ILE A 114 4.42 14.22 -26.24
CA ILE A 114 4.77 13.10 -25.38
C ILE A 114 3.51 12.29 -25.07
N GLU A 115 3.62 10.98 -25.25
CA GLU A 115 2.62 10.02 -24.82
C GLU A 115 2.39 10.14 -23.31
N LYS A 116 1.14 10.36 -22.91
CA LYS A 116 0.77 10.57 -21.50
C LYS A 116 -0.31 9.60 -21.05
N PRO A 117 -0.19 9.03 -19.85
CA PRO A 117 -1.24 8.23 -19.26
C PRO A 117 -2.44 9.11 -18.88
N SER A 118 -3.57 8.49 -18.54
CA SER A 118 -4.66 9.21 -17.87
C SER A 118 -4.21 9.71 -16.50
N LEU A 119 -4.74 10.85 -16.05
CA LEU A 119 -4.48 11.36 -14.70
C LEU A 119 -4.80 10.32 -13.60
N LYS A 120 -5.88 9.53 -13.79
CA LYS A 120 -6.25 8.44 -12.89
C LYS A 120 -5.16 7.37 -12.80
N THR A 121 -4.54 7.05 -13.93
CA THR A 121 -3.43 6.10 -14.00
C THR A 121 -2.23 6.60 -13.21
N VAL A 122 -1.87 7.90 -13.32
CA VAL A 122 -0.78 8.50 -12.54
C VAL A 122 -1.02 8.36 -11.03
N PHE A 123 -2.23 8.68 -10.55
CA PHE A 123 -2.58 8.47 -9.14
C PHE A 123 -2.49 7.01 -8.71
N ASN A 124 -2.91 6.07 -9.56
CA ASN A 124 -2.82 4.64 -9.26
C ASN A 124 -1.36 4.19 -9.16
N TRP A 125 -0.45 4.73 -9.98
CA TRP A 125 0.98 4.42 -9.92
C TRP A 125 1.63 4.93 -8.63
N ILE A 126 1.37 6.17 -8.23
CA ILE A 126 1.90 6.73 -6.97
C ILE A 126 1.49 5.84 -5.79
N LYS A 127 0.23 5.42 -5.73
CA LYS A 127 -0.29 4.51 -4.69
C LYS A 127 0.38 3.13 -4.63
N THR A 128 1.13 2.72 -5.66
CA THR A 128 1.88 1.46 -5.60
C THR A 128 3.14 1.57 -4.73
N ASN A 129 3.64 2.78 -4.44
CA ASN A 129 4.96 3.04 -3.82
C ASN A 129 6.13 2.34 -4.55
N LYS A 130 5.92 1.96 -5.82
CA LYS A 130 6.90 1.26 -6.66
C LYS A 130 7.20 2.02 -7.97
N TRP A 131 6.54 3.17 -8.18
CA TRP A 131 6.92 4.14 -9.19
C TRP A 131 8.07 5.03 -8.68
N LEU A 132 8.43 6.06 -9.44
CA LEU A 132 9.53 7.00 -9.13
C LEU A 132 9.31 7.80 -7.85
N ILE A 133 8.06 7.94 -7.39
CA ILE A 133 7.69 8.73 -6.21
C ILE A 133 7.23 7.78 -5.11
N GLN A 134 7.97 7.79 -4.01
CA GLN A 134 7.58 7.10 -2.78
C GLN A 134 6.63 8.00 -1.98
N GLU A 135 5.47 7.50 -1.55
CA GLU A 135 4.81 8.10 -0.40
C GLU A 135 5.69 7.81 0.83
N THR A 136 6.30 8.85 1.42
CA THR A 136 7.00 8.73 2.70
C THR A 136 6.07 8.05 3.70
N THR A 137 6.41 6.83 4.10
CA THR A 137 5.61 6.08 5.08
C THR A 137 5.77 6.72 6.45
N ASN A 138 4.75 6.64 7.32
CA ASN A 138 4.84 7.21 8.68
C ASN A 138 6.06 6.71 9.47
N SER A 139 6.52 5.50 9.18
CA SER A 139 7.75 4.90 9.72
C SER A 139 9.01 5.71 9.41
N GLU A 140 9.13 6.31 8.22
CA GLU A 140 10.27 7.17 7.84
C GLU A 140 10.20 8.56 8.48
N ASN A 141 9.01 9.03 8.85
CA ASN A 141 8.85 10.29 9.58
C ASN A 141 9.19 10.13 11.07
N ILE A 142 9.03 8.92 11.62
CA ILE A 142 9.43 8.59 13.00
C ILE A 142 10.96 8.55 13.09
N THR A 143 11.65 7.84 12.20
CA THR A 143 13.12 7.79 12.19
C THR A 143 13.75 9.16 11.94
N LYS A 144 13.21 9.95 10.99
CA LYS A 144 13.69 11.33 10.76
C LYS A 144 13.43 12.29 11.93
N LYS A 145 12.46 11.98 12.79
CA LYS A 145 12.19 12.75 14.01
C LYS A 145 13.17 12.35 15.12
N GLU A 146 13.42 11.05 15.28
CA GLU A 146 14.37 10.50 16.25
C GLU A 146 15.82 10.93 15.96
N GLU A 147 16.26 10.92 14.71
CA GLU A 147 17.59 11.40 14.29
C GLU A 147 17.78 12.89 14.59
N LYS A 148 16.72 13.70 14.41
CA LYS A 148 16.76 15.14 14.67
C LYS A 148 16.75 15.48 16.16
N GLU A 149 16.11 14.65 16.98
CA GLU A 149 16.15 14.77 18.44
C GLU A 149 17.53 14.35 19.01
N GLN A 150 18.18 13.35 18.41
CA GLN A 150 19.55 12.94 18.79
C GLN A 150 20.61 13.97 18.38
N GLU A 151 20.47 14.62 17.22
CA GLU A 151 21.39 15.67 16.76
C GLU A 151 21.27 16.96 17.60
N MET A 152 20.13 17.17 18.25
CA MET A 152 19.90 18.31 19.14
C MET A 152 20.43 18.06 20.56
N GLN A 153 20.56 16.80 20.97
CA GLN A 153 21.13 16.39 22.25
C GLN A 153 22.66 16.23 22.23
N SER A 154 23.29 16.23 21.05
CA SER A 154 24.75 16.11 20.88
C SER A 154 25.46 17.46 20.68
N LYS A 155 24.72 18.58 20.79
CA LYS A 155 25.23 19.94 20.60
C LYS A 155 25.34 20.78 21.88
N ASP A 156 25.17 20.15 23.04
CA ASP A 156 25.53 20.68 24.37
C ASP A 156 26.76 19.94 24.93
#